data_AF-A0A7V8IY47-F1
#
_entry.id   AF-A0A7V8IY47-F1
#
_cell.length_a   1.000
_cell.length_b   1.000
_cell.length_c   1.000
_cell.angle_alpha   90.00
_cell.angle_beta   90.00
_cell.angle_gamma   90.00
#
_symmetry.space_group_name_H-M   'P 1'
#
loop_
_entity.id
_entity.type
_entity.pdbx_description
1 polymer ?
#
loop_
_entity_poly.entity_id
_entity_poly.type
_entity_poly.pdbx_seq_one_letter_code
_entity_poly.pdbx_strand_id
1 'polypeptide(L)'
;MQHLDPGDAKGNTVPVPKGLPPVAAAPGDDWTQFGHDALRSFVSKEAIDLPFTVAWTWKPEAPAKFVANAVAAAGYVHVHCVAEGNGQGMQSGFRNPWLVTLGAMTGEYRGGFTPQKDVTQGNWLAVFEDFNVLYIDDALGAYDCRTFSDKRWKALDRWGPLAVDHQLKIVLHVNNIMADADFPLVEAHKLSGSSLWQNNIWKIKKGEGIISVHEVNVNQGICLCALRYEQAPGPKDGIYAWEWQKGGQLWLVEGKFRSVVSGAKRAYVVDDAGEVRALELRTGKELWKATFGGPLVSSPGLWKDRLVALTKRGELIAMGAEEKEDGKTLWTAAVDGAQTAEPRVEGVGGASGNDRSSIVLSDSGRALVCLKGGLAVRDLADGKEIGRWMADGAVAEMLKDGPVCPILARGTIVLCGKSAVVALWTGGFLKENAAVVLKQADALSKSGKTAEAIRIALAVAGVEGIKDDAKKKAEAALAAVNKLGEKEYTDVPKLEEKGHLFKAKSLCDDLATRFAGADAGKKAADKSAALAKKLEDPAAASEAGFKEAQSLESAGKRKEAAQGYKAVMEKYPDTEFGKKAADAYQKVKSYDK
;
A
#
# COMPACT_ATOMS: atom_id res chain seq x y z
N MET A 1 19.69 17.86 19.80
CA MET A 1 19.03 17.02 18.78
C MET A 1 18.20 17.95 17.92
N GLN A 2 18.33 17.90 16.59
CA GLN A 2 17.50 18.73 15.70
C GLN A 2 16.07 18.21 15.75
N HIS A 3 15.11 19.08 16.06
CA HIS A 3 13.70 18.85 15.74
C HIS A 3 13.60 18.70 14.22
N LEU A 4 13.14 17.56 13.73
CA LEU A 4 12.74 17.42 12.32
C LEU A 4 11.38 18.11 12.17
N ASP A 5 11.32 19.06 11.25
CA ASP A 5 10.11 19.84 10.95
C ASP A 5 9.15 18.92 10.17
N PRO A 6 7.81 19.00 10.34
CA PRO A 6 6.86 18.44 9.38
C PRO A 6 7.18 18.73 7.90
N GLY A 7 7.96 19.78 7.60
CA GLY A 7 8.55 20.06 6.30
C GLY A 7 9.47 18.96 5.75
N ASP A 8 10.13 18.17 6.60
CA ASP A 8 11.02 17.06 6.22
C ASP A 8 10.22 15.82 5.76
N ALA A 9 8.93 15.75 6.11
CA ALA A 9 7.98 14.75 5.65
C ALA A 9 7.38 15.08 4.26
N LYS A 10 7.77 16.21 3.64
CA LYS A 10 7.40 16.49 2.25
C LYS A 10 7.85 15.35 1.36
N GLY A 11 7.11 15.12 0.28
CA GLY A 11 7.35 14.00 -0.60
C GLY A 11 6.96 14.30 -2.03
N ASN A 12 7.61 13.60 -2.94
CA ASN A 12 7.32 13.72 -4.36
C ASN A 12 6.17 12.79 -4.72
N THR A 13 5.08 13.39 -5.20
CA THR A 13 3.93 12.65 -5.72
C THR A 13 4.04 12.53 -7.22
N VAL A 14 3.94 11.32 -7.76
CA VAL A 14 3.98 11.10 -9.20
C VAL A 14 3.04 9.97 -9.63
N PRO A 15 2.09 10.21 -10.56
CA PRO A 15 1.60 11.51 -11.05
C PRO A 15 0.55 12.15 -10.10
N VAL A 16 0.33 13.47 -10.18
CA VAL A 16 -0.70 14.19 -9.40
C VAL A 16 -1.90 14.57 -10.29
N PRO A 17 -3.09 14.02 -10.04
CA PRO A 17 -4.36 14.50 -10.60
C PRO A 17 -4.71 15.90 -10.07
N LYS A 18 -4.68 16.91 -10.95
CA LYS A 18 -5.16 18.27 -10.62
C LYS A 18 -6.62 18.43 -11.07
N GLY A 19 -7.47 19.01 -10.22
CA GLY A 19 -8.85 19.35 -10.57
C GLY A 19 -9.89 18.27 -10.27
N LEU A 20 -9.54 17.22 -9.53
CA LEU A 20 -10.55 16.44 -8.82
C LEU A 20 -11.21 17.35 -7.77
N PRO A 21 -12.54 17.27 -7.57
CA PRO A 21 -13.24 18.13 -6.63
C PRO A 21 -12.63 18.01 -5.23
N PRO A 22 -12.63 19.08 -4.40
CA PRO A 22 -12.34 18.93 -2.99
C PRO A 22 -13.25 17.84 -2.45
N VAL A 23 -12.64 16.86 -1.80
CA VAL A 23 -13.35 15.65 -1.45
C VAL A 23 -14.31 16.01 -0.32
N ALA A 24 -15.61 16.15 -0.63
CA ALA A 24 -16.60 16.33 0.41
C ALA A 24 -16.63 15.05 1.24
N ALA A 25 -16.46 15.15 2.56
CA ALA A 25 -16.65 14.02 3.47
C ALA A 25 -18.00 13.35 3.16
N ALA A 26 -17.98 12.03 3.00
CA ALA A 26 -19.14 11.23 2.68
C ALA A 26 -19.44 10.34 3.90
N PRO A 27 -20.70 10.24 4.35
CA PRO A 27 -21.06 9.36 5.46
C PRO A 27 -20.71 7.90 5.17
N GLY A 28 -19.86 7.30 6.01
CA GLY A 28 -19.41 5.91 5.87
C GLY A 28 -17.97 5.71 5.39
N ASP A 29 -17.19 6.79 5.28
CA ASP A 29 -15.72 6.74 5.11
C ASP A 29 -14.98 6.70 6.46
N ASP A 30 -15.70 6.56 7.58
CA ASP A 30 -15.12 6.65 8.92
C ASP A 30 -14.47 5.32 9.33
N TRP A 31 -13.16 5.36 9.56
CA TRP A 31 -12.40 4.25 10.11
C TRP A 31 -12.47 4.29 11.63
N THR A 32 -13.52 3.70 12.20
CA THR A 32 -13.82 3.82 13.64
C THR A 32 -12.97 2.94 14.55
N GLN A 33 -12.32 1.94 13.95
CA GLN A 33 -11.45 0.98 14.61
C GLN A 33 -10.50 0.41 13.58
N PHE A 34 -9.52 -0.39 14.02
CA PHE A 34 -8.67 -1.08 13.06
C PHE A 34 -9.47 -2.07 12.22
N GLY A 35 -9.17 -2.10 10.92
CA GLY A 35 -9.94 -2.87 9.95
C GLY A 35 -11.18 -2.17 9.42
N HIS A 36 -11.25 -0.84 9.59
CA HIS A 36 -12.36 0.02 9.20
C HIS A 36 -13.60 -0.17 10.08
N ASP A 37 -14.03 -1.42 10.28
CA ASP A 37 -15.23 -1.80 11.03
C ASP A 37 -15.05 -3.14 11.76
N ALA A 38 -16.11 -3.55 12.47
CA ALA A 38 -16.13 -4.81 13.22
C ALA A 38 -16.12 -6.07 12.34
N LEU A 39 -16.41 -5.91 11.05
CA LEU A 39 -16.40 -6.98 10.06
C LEU A 39 -14.99 -7.21 9.50
N ARG A 40 -14.05 -6.28 9.76
CA ARG A 40 -12.73 -6.26 9.15
C ARG A 40 -12.82 -6.18 7.63
N SER A 41 -13.69 -5.33 7.13
CA SER A 41 -13.86 -5.13 5.68
C SER A 41 -12.64 -4.48 5.04
N PHE A 42 -11.99 -3.52 5.73
CA PHE A 42 -10.93 -2.64 5.18
C PHE A 42 -11.39 -1.81 3.95
N VAL A 43 -12.70 -1.62 3.76
CA VAL A 43 -13.33 -0.99 2.59
C VAL A 43 -14.31 0.10 2.98
N SER A 44 -14.13 1.33 2.47
CA SER A 44 -15.26 2.24 2.24
C SER A 44 -16.11 1.66 1.11
N LYS A 45 -17.44 1.59 1.25
CA LYS A 45 -18.52 0.91 0.48
C LYS A 45 -18.41 0.69 -1.06
N GLU A 46 -17.32 1.03 -1.71
CA GLU A 46 -17.05 0.92 -3.13
C GLU A 46 -16.69 -0.49 -3.61
N ALA A 47 -16.82 -0.68 -4.92
CA ALA A 47 -16.50 -1.91 -5.61
C ALA A 47 -15.00 -2.05 -5.90
N ILE A 48 -14.52 -3.30 -5.89
CA ILE A 48 -13.18 -3.66 -6.35
C ILE A 48 -13.30 -4.12 -7.82
N ASP A 49 -13.32 -3.15 -8.72
CA ASP A 49 -13.46 -3.40 -10.15
C ASP A 49 -12.12 -3.26 -10.88
N LEU A 50 -11.83 -4.20 -11.78
CA LEU A 50 -10.72 -4.11 -12.71
C LEU A 50 -11.07 -3.20 -13.91
N PRO A 51 -10.07 -2.66 -14.62
CA PRO A 51 -8.64 -2.76 -14.35
C PRO A 51 -8.19 -1.84 -13.21
N PHE A 52 -7.10 -2.22 -12.54
CA PHE A 52 -6.39 -1.31 -11.65
C PHE A 52 -5.35 -0.51 -12.40
N THR A 53 -5.31 0.78 -12.13
CA THR A 53 -4.39 1.71 -12.80
C THR A 53 -3.63 2.50 -11.76
N VAL A 54 -2.29 2.50 -11.83
CA VAL A 54 -1.48 3.32 -10.93
C VAL A 54 -1.88 4.78 -11.09
N ALA A 55 -2.50 5.29 -10.03
CA ALA A 55 -3.06 6.63 -9.91
C ALA A 55 -1.95 7.61 -9.55
N TRP A 56 -1.26 7.32 -8.45
CA TRP A 56 -0.18 8.12 -7.90
C TRP A 56 0.73 7.24 -7.05
N THR A 57 1.97 7.66 -6.97
CA THR A 57 2.95 7.14 -6.00
C THR A 57 3.39 8.31 -5.14
N TRP A 58 3.69 8.06 -3.88
CA TRP A 58 4.21 9.06 -2.97
C TRP A 58 5.45 8.52 -2.26
N LYS A 59 6.53 9.28 -2.27
CA LYS A 59 7.76 8.96 -1.55
C LYS A 59 8.21 10.17 -0.73
N PRO A 60 8.53 10.01 0.56
CA PRO A 60 9.08 11.11 1.35
C PRO A 60 10.45 11.54 0.81
N GLU A 61 10.76 12.83 0.91
CA GLU A 61 12.05 13.42 0.50
C GLU A 61 13.18 12.89 1.39
N ALA A 62 12.93 12.82 2.70
CA ALA A 62 13.80 12.12 3.63
C ALA A 62 13.53 10.60 3.58
N PRO A 63 14.59 9.76 3.64
CA PRO A 63 14.43 8.32 3.80
C PRO A 63 13.50 8.00 4.98
N ALA A 64 12.47 7.19 4.75
CA ALA A 64 11.53 6.78 5.78
C ALA A 64 11.01 5.36 5.54
N LYS A 65 10.69 4.67 6.63
CA LYS A 65 9.99 3.38 6.65
C LYS A 65 8.53 3.60 7.00
N PHE A 66 7.66 2.97 6.23
CA PHE A 66 6.24 2.91 6.56
C PHE A 66 6.02 1.84 7.61
N VAL A 67 5.67 2.25 8.83
CA VAL A 67 5.67 1.38 10.02
C VAL A 67 4.29 0.86 10.40
N ALA A 68 3.23 1.57 10.00
CA ALA A 68 1.86 1.26 10.41
C ALA A 68 0.83 1.50 9.30
N ASN A 69 -0.44 1.32 9.68
CA ASN A 69 -1.60 1.28 8.82
C ASN A 69 -1.88 2.62 8.13
N ALA A 70 -2.40 2.55 6.91
CA ALA A 70 -3.12 3.67 6.32
C ALA A 70 -4.56 3.69 6.84
N VAL A 71 -5.13 4.88 7.03
CA VAL A 71 -6.57 5.04 7.24
C VAL A 71 -7.11 6.10 6.29
N ALA A 72 -8.36 5.95 5.87
CA ALA A 72 -9.03 6.95 5.06
C ALA A 72 -9.96 7.80 5.91
N ALA A 73 -9.96 9.11 5.70
CA ALA A 73 -10.82 10.05 6.40
C ALA A 73 -11.08 11.27 5.52
N ALA A 74 -12.32 11.75 5.41
CA ALA A 74 -12.64 12.98 4.68
C ALA A 74 -12.07 13.08 3.25
N GLY A 75 -11.90 11.94 2.57
CA GLY A 75 -11.27 11.90 1.25
C GLY A 75 -9.75 12.05 1.21
N TYR A 76 -9.12 11.95 2.37
CA TYR A 76 -7.68 11.83 2.54
C TYR A 76 -7.32 10.42 2.96
N VAL A 77 -6.05 10.07 2.76
CA VAL A 77 -5.43 8.89 3.30
C VAL A 77 -4.29 9.35 4.21
N HIS A 78 -4.31 8.83 5.44
CA HIS A 78 -3.33 9.14 6.46
C HIS A 78 -2.39 7.96 6.59
N VAL A 79 -1.11 8.20 6.39
CA VAL A 79 -0.09 7.16 6.37
C VAL A 79 0.94 7.46 7.44
N HIS A 80 1.29 6.44 8.21
CA HIS A 80 2.26 6.54 9.29
C HIS A 80 3.64 6.04 8.82
N CYS A 81 4.63 6.93 8.82
CA CYS A 81 6.02 6.61 8.50
C CYS A 81 7.01 7.12 9.57
N VAL A 82 8.21 6.55 9.60
CA VAL A 82 9.31 6.88 10.53
C VAL A 82 10.58 7.10 9.72
N ALA A 83 11.35 8.15 10.01
CA ALA A 83 12.59 8.44 9.29
C ALA A 83 13.65 7.31 9.41
N GLU A 84 14.39 7.04 8.33
CA GLU A 84 15.51 6.09 8.30
C GLU A 84 16.83 6.79 8.69
N GLY A 85 17.43 6.40 9.82
CA GLY A 85 18.75 6.89 10.21
C GLY A 85 18.96 6.87 11.73
N ASN A 86 19.71 5.85 12.18
CA ASN A 86 20.47 5.69 13.44
C ASN A 86 20.12 4.35 14.10
N GLY A 87 21.09 3.45 14.12
CA GLY A 87 20.94 2.10 14.64
C GLY A 87 20.65 2.02 16.14
N GLN A 88 20.31 0.78 16.53
CA GLN A 88 20.06 0.24 17.86
C GLN A 88 18.58 0.23 18.28
N GLY A 89 18.16 -0.97 18.70
CA GLY A 89 16.76 -1.39 18.85
C GLY A 89 15.94 -0.64 19.89
N MET A 90 14.85 -1.29 20.31
CA MET A 90 13.72 -0.84 21.17
C MET A 90 14.01 0.15 22.31
N GLN A 91 15.26 0.41 22.72
CA GLN A 91 15.64 1.27 23.84
C GLN A 91 16.11 2.68 23.45
N SER A 92 16.17 3.05 22.15
CA SER A 92 16.81 4.31 21.72
C SER A 92 15.88 5.44 21.24
N GLY A 93 14.58 5.40 21.54
CA GLY A 93 13.65 6.49 21.21
C GLY A 93 13.60 6.76 19.71
N PHE A 94 12.77 6.00 18.99
CA PHE A 94 12.50 6.29 17.59
C PHE A 94 11.97 7.72 17.48
N ARG A 95 12.81 8.63 16.96
CA ARG A 95 12.47 10.04 16.85
C ARG A 95 11.32 10.20 15.87
N ASN A 96 10.16 10.52 16.43
CA ASN A 96 9.04 11.21 15.83
C ASN A 96 8.50 10.61 14.52
N PRO A 97 7.50 9.72 14.57
CA PRO A 97 6.80 9.35 13.36
C PRO A 97 6.08 10.54 12.74
N TRP A 98 5.94 10.47 11.43
CA TRP A 98 5.12 11.37 10.66
C TRP A 98 3.80 10.69 10.35
N LEU A 99 2.72 11.34 10.78
CA LEU A 99 1.40 11.12 10.22
C LEU A 99 1.28 12.01 8.98
N VAL A 100 1.38 11.40 7.81
CA VAL A 100 1.34 12.09 6.52
C VAL A 100 -0.08 12.04 5.98
N THR A 101 -0.63 13.19 5.62
CA THR A 101 -1.96 13.29 5.00
C THR A 101 -1.82 13.52 3.50
N LEU A 102 -2.33 12.57 2.72
CA LEU A 102 -2.35 12.60 1.26
C LEU A 102 -3.80 12.68 0.77
N GLY A 103 -4.07 13.40 -0.32
CA GLY A 103 -5.36 13.29 -1.00
C GLY A 103 -5.59 11.85 -1.49
N ALA A 104 -6.70 11.20 -1.10
CA ALA A 104 -6.92 9.78 -1.45
C ALA A 104 -6.89 9.56 -2.96
N MET A 105 -7.52 10.46 -3.72
CA MET A 105 -7.57 10.36 -5.18
C MET A 105 -6.35 10.98 -5.87
N THR A 106 -5.66 11.94 -5.23
CA THR A 106 -4.65 12.79 -5.89
C THR A 106 -3.21 12.50 -5.47
N GLY A 107 -3.00 11.85 -4.33
CA GLY A 107 -1.70 11.71 -3.67
C GLY A 107 -1.10 13.03 -3.20
N GLU A 108 -1.80 14.16 -3.38
CA GLU A 108 -1.28 15.48 -3.04
C GLU A 108 -0.95 15.53 -1.54
N TYR A 109 0.30 15.86 -1.23
CA TYR A 109 0.72 16.12 0.14
C TYR A 109 0.00 17.35 0.67
N ARG A 110 -0.83 17.15 1.70
CA ARG A 110 -1.56 18.25 2.35
C ARG A 110 -0.87 18.75 3.60
N GLY A 111 -0.12 17.88 4.26
CA GLY A 111 0.66 18.20 5.43
C GLY A 111 1.03 16.95 6.20
N GLY A 112 1.86 17.15 7.22
CA GLY A 112 2.34 16.13 8.11
C GLY A 112 2.13 16.59 9.54
N PHE A 113 1.86 15.63 10.42
CA PHE A 113 1.83 15.84 11.85
C PHE A 113 2.90 14.99 12.52
N THR A 114 3.64 15.61 13.43
CA THR A 114 4.70 14.97 14.18
C THR A 114 4.34 14.99 15.67
N PRO A 115 4.02 13.84 16.27
CA PRO A 115 3.85 13.75 17.71
C PRO A 115 5.20 13.99 18.41
N GLN A 116 5.20 14.48 19.66
CA GLN A 116 6.33 15.25 20.19
C GLN A 116 7.47 14.42 20.81
N LYS A 117 7.23 13.19 21.29
CA LYS A 117 8.25 12.48 22.09
C LYS A 117 8.46 11.02 21.73
N ASP A 118 7.47 10.14 21.88
CA ASP A 118 7.70 8.68 21.81
C ASP A 118 6.41 7.94 21.40
N VAL A 119 5.96 8.14 20.17
CA VAL A 119 4.85 7.35 19.62
C VAL A 119 5.35 5.93 19.48
N THR A 120 5.04 5.11 20.48
CA THR A 120 5.35 3.71 20.46
C THR A 120 4.60 3.06 19.31
N GLN A 121 5.31 2.12 18.70
CA GLN A 121 4.99 1.58 17.41
C GLN A 121 3.68 0.78 17.50
N GLY A 122 2.68 1.16 16.71
CA GLY A 122 1.39 0.48 16.66
C GLY A 122 0.17 1.37 16.88
N ASN A 123 0.35 2.68 17.12
CA ASN A 123 -0.79 3.52 17.52
C ASN A 123 -1.83 3.66 16.40
N TRP A 124 -3.04 3.27 16.78
CA TRP A 124 -4.21 3.08 15.94
C TRP A 124 -4.84 4.41 15.60
N LEU A 125 -5.00 4.64 14.30
CA LEU A 125 -5.71 5.80 13.80
C LEU A 125 -7.18 5.41 13.71
N ALA A 126 -8.02 6.14 14.44
CA ALA A 126 -9.45 6.13 14.22
C ALA A 126 -9.87 7.51 13.72
N VAL A 127 -10.80 7.54 12.79
CA VAL A 127 -11.42 8.77 12.31
C VAL A 127 -12.56 9.12 13.24
N PHE A 128 -12.76 10.40 13.52
CA PHE A 128 -13.78 10.89 14.43
C PHE A 128 -14.34 12.26 13.98
N GLU A 129 -15.66 12.45 14.09
CA GLU A 129 -16.39 13.63 13.56
C GLU A 129 -16.01 13.99 12.12
N ASP A 130 -15.93 12.97 11.27
CA ASP A 130 -15.67 13.05 9.84
C ASP A 130 -14.26 13.56 9.45
N PHE A 131 -13.46 14.13 10.37
CA PHE A 131 -12.19 14.81 10.04
C PHE A 131 -11.06 14.66 11.06
N ASN A 132 -11.31 14.20 12.27
CA ASN A 132 -10.27 14.10 13.28
C ASN A 132 -9.64 12.71 13.25
N VAL A 133 -8.33 12.66 13.06
CA VAL A 133 -7.57 11.44 13.29
C VAL A 133 -7.13 11.40 14.74
N LEU A 134 -7.60 10.41 15.48
CA LEU A 134 -7.16 10.17 16.85
C LEU A 134 -5.80 9.48 16.84
N TYR A 135 -4.96 9.88 17.80
CA TYR A 135 -3.67 9.26 18.04
C TYR A 135 -3.37 9.28 19.54
N ILE A 136 -2.43 8.43 19.95
CA ILE A 136 -1.89 8.40 21.31
C ILE A 136 -0.36 8.57 21.22
N ASP A 137 0.18 9.44 22.07
CA ASP A 137 1.62 9.74 22.26
C ASP A 137 1.82 10.36 23.65
N ASP A 138 1.89 9.50 24.68
CA ASP A 138 1.88 9.88 26.11
C ASP A 138 0.71 10.81 26.52
N ALA A 139 -0.27 10.93 25.62
CA ALA A 139 -1.47 11.73 25.70
C ALA A 139 -2.43 11.25 24.59
N LEU A 140 -3.72 11.25 24.88
CA LEU A 140 -4.74 11.18 23.84
C LEU A 140 -4.80 12.52 23.11
N GLY A 141 -4.66 12.48 21.79
CA GLY A 141 -4.77 13.65 20.93
C GLY A 141 -5.71 13.40 19.75
N ALA A 142 -6.19 14.50 19.20
CA ALA A 142 -6.88 14.51 17.92
C ALA A 142 -6.23 15.54 17.02
N TYR A 143 -6.00 15.13 15.78
CA TYR A 143 -5.49 15.98 14.74
C TYR A 143 -6.59 16.19 13.69
N ASP A 144 -6.99 17.44 13.44
CA ASP A 144 -7.97 17.77 12.39
C ASP A 144 -7.27 17.72 11.02
N CYS A 145 -7.68 16.78 10.17
CA CYS A 145 -7.04 16.55 8.88
C CYS A 145 -7.24 17.67 7.85
N ARG A 146 -8.14 18.62 8.10
CA ARG A 146 -8.39 19.76 7.20
C ARG A 146 -7.51 20.94 7.52
N THR A 147 -7.39 21.25 8.81
CA THR A 147 -6.67 22.43 9.32
C THR A 147 -5.25 22.12 9.76
N PHE A 148 -4.91 20.82 9.89
CA PHE A 148 -3.66 20.35 10.46
C PHE A 148 -3.49 20.78 11.93
N SER A 149 -4.59 21.17 12.59
CA SER A 149 -4.54 21.63 13.98
C SER A 149 -4.59 20.46 14.94
N ASP A 150 -3.67 20.49 15.90
CA ASP A 150 -3.59 19.53 16.99
C ASP A 150 -4.42 20.01 18.18
N LYS A 151 -5.27 19.12 18.69
CA LYS A 151 -5.95 19.27 19.98
C LYS A 151 -5.56 18.11 20.88
N ARG A 152 -4.76 18.42 21.90
CA ARG A 152 -4.36 17.45 22.94
C ARG A 152 -5.22 17.58 24.17
N TRP A 153 -5.59 16.44 24.73
CA TRP A 153 -6.15 16.37 26.07
C TRP A 153 -5.05 15.94 27.04
N LYS A 154 -4.88 16.73 28.11
CA LYS A 154 -3.81 16.54 29.10
C LYS A 154 -4.08 15.25 29.91
N ALA A 155 -3.01 14.56 30.31
CA ALA A 155 -2.99 13.48 31.32
C ALA A 155 -3.56 12.10 30.94
N LEU A 156 -3.26 11.58 29.74
CA LEU A 156 -3.47 10.17 29.39
C LEU A 156 -2.20 9.56 28.80
N ASP A 157 -1.20 9.33 29.65
CA ASP A 157 -0.03 8.50 29.34
C ASP A 157 -0.50 7.04 29.23
N ARG A 158 -0.62 6.53 28.00
CA ARG A 158 -1.38 5.32 27.67
C ARG A 158 -0.76 4.66 26.44
N TRP A 159 -0.87 3.34 26.36
CA TRP A 159 -0.45 2.56 25.21
C TRP A 159 -1.46 1.47 24.92
N GLY A 160 -1.93 1.35 23.67
CA GLY A 160 -2.86 0.29 23.29
C GLY A 160 -4.07 0.75 22.44
N PRO A 161 -4.94 -0.18 22.01
CA PRO A 161 -5.89 0.06 20.93
C PRO A 161 -6.92 1.12 21.22
N LEU A 162 -7.25 1.86 20.16
CA LEU A 162 -8.32 2.85 20.12
C LEU A 162 -9.45 2.34 19.24
N ALA A 163 -10.67 2.59 19.71
CA ALA A 163 -11.86 2.52 18.88
C ALA A 163 -12.83 3.63 19.28
N VAL A 164 -13.64 4.09 18.34
CA VAL A 164 -14.48 5.27 18.54
C VAL A 164 -15.92 5.01 18.13
N ASP A 165 -16.82 5.67 18.84
CA ASP A 165 -18.23 5.75 18.48
C ASP A 165 -18.55 7.21 18.10
N HIS A 166 -18.82 7.45 16.81
CA HIS A 166 -19.16 8.78 16.30
C HIS A 166 -20.47 9.31 16.84
N GLN A 167 -21.45 8.45 17.07
CA GLN A 167 -22.80 8.85 17.49
C GLN A 167 -22.78 9.29 18.95
N LEU A 168 -22.09 8.51 19.79
CA LEU A 168 -22.02 8.74 21.23
C LEU A 168 -20.85 9.63 21.65
N LYS A 169 -19.93 9.93 20.73
CA LYS A 169 -18.73 10.73 20.98
C LYS A 169 -17.84 10.12 22.06
N ILE A 170 -17.70 8.80 22.01
CA ILE A 170 -16.94 7.99 22.98
C ILE A 170 -15.67 7.47 22.31
N VAL A 171 -14.56 7.55 23.03
CA VAL A 171 -13.29 6.91 22.68
C VAL A 171 -13.05 5.80 23.69
N LEU A 172 -12.94 4.56 23.23
CA LEU A 172 -12.45 3.47 24.05
C LEU A 172 -10.96 3.30 23.82
N HIS A 173 -10.27 3.05 24.92
CA HIS A 173 -8.88 2.69 24.95
C HIS A 173 -8.70 1.37 25.70
N VAL A 174 -7.85 0.49 25.17
CA VAL A 174 -7.44 -0.76 25.83
C VAL A 174 -5.94 -0.65 26.05
N ASN A 175 -5.46 -0.76 27.28
CA ASN A 175 -4.04 -0.63 27.57
C ASN A 175 -3.27 -1.94 27.28
N ASN A 176 -2.04 -1.85 26.76
CA ASN A 176 -1.08 -2.96 26.66
C ASN A 176 0.14 -2.72 27.57
N ILE A 177 1.02 -3.71 27.71
CA ILE A 177 2.27 -3.52 28.43
C ILE A 177 3.29 -2.75 27.59
N MET A 178 3.50 -1.50 27.97
CA MET A 178 4.85 -0.98 28.26
C MET A 178 4.85 -0.16 29.57
N ALA A 179 3.71 -0.09 30.28
CA ALA A 179 3.29 0.97 31.20
C ALA A 179 4.35 1.49 32.20
N ASP A 180 4.64 2.79 32.16
CA ASP A 180 5.52 3.46 33.13
C ASP A 180 4.84 3.73 34.48
N ALA A 181 3.53 3.43 34.59
CA ALA A 181 2.71 3.59 35.77
C ALA A 181 1.56 2.55 35.82
N ASP A 182 0.80 2.55 36.91
CA ASP A 182 -0.35 1.67 37.05
C ASP A 182 -1.55 2.18 36.24
N PHE A 183 -2.07 1.38 35.30
CA PHE A 183 -3.18 1.79 34.41
C PHE A 183 -4.35 0.79 34.41
N PRO A 184 -5.58 1.27 34.18
CA PRO A 184 -6.71 0.39 33.89
C PRO A 184 -6.49 -0.38 32.60
N LEU A 185 -6.92 -1.64 32.52
CA LEU A 185 -6.81 -2.40 31.28
C LEU A 185 -7.72 -1.86 30.17
N VAL A 186 -8.93 -1.40 30.52
CA VAL A 186 -9.89 -0.84 29.55
C VAL A 186 -10.53 0.42 30.12
N GLU A 187 -10.60 1.47 29.31
CA GLU A 187 -11.18 2.75 29.67
C GLU A 187 -12.03 3.31 28.52
N ALA A 188 -13.11 3.99 28.86
CA ALA A 188 -13.83 4.84 27.92
C ALA A 188 -13.75 6.29 28.37
N HIS A 189 -13.60 7.19 27.40
CA HIS A 189 -13.48 8.61 27.60
C HIS A 189 -14.42 9.36 26.66
N LYS A 190 -14.90 10.52 27.10
CA LYS A 190 -15.44 11.52 26.19
C LYS A 190 -14.28 12.16 25.42
N LEU A 191 -14.57 12.70 24.25
CA LEU A 191 -13.57 13.45 23.48
C LEU A 191 -12.92 14.60 24.29
N SER A 192 -13.60 15.18 25.28
CA SER A 192 -13.00 16.18 26.18
C SER A 192 -11.84 15.65 27.05
N GLY A 193 -11.50 14.36 26.96
CA GLY A 193 -10.51 13.69 27.80
C GLY A 193 -11.05 13.30 29.17
N SER A 194 -12.34 13.53 29.43
CA SER A 194 -12.97 13.11 30.69
C SER A 194 -13.38 11.65 30.61
N SER A 195 -12.96 10.89 31.61
CA SER A 195 -13.33 9.48 31.70
C SER A 195 -14.86 9.34 31.83
N LEU A 196 -15.42 8.41 31.05
CA LEU A 196 -16.79 7.92 31.19
C LEU A 196 -16.83 6.79 32.21
N TRP A 197 -15.92 5.84 32.04
CA TRP A 197 -15.72 4.72 32.95
C TRP A 197 -14.32 4.13 32.73
N GLN A 198 -13.83 3.44 33.76
CA GLN A 198 -12.60 2.65 33.72
C GLN A 198 -12.96 1.29 34.30
N ASN A 199 -12.86 0.22 33.50
CA ASN A 199 -13.16 -1.11 34.00
C ASN A 199 -11.86 -1.84 34.36
N ASN A 200 -11.79 -2.30 35.60
CA ASN A 200 -10.59 -2.88 36.20
C ASN A 200 -10.89 -4.31 36.66
N ILE A 201 -10.94 -5.26 35.72
CA ILE A 201 -10.79 -6.68 36.09
C ILE A 201 -9.34 -6.92 36.54
N TRP A 202 -8.40 -6.20 35.93
CA TRP A 202 -6.97 -6.21 36.26
C TRP A 202 -6.37 -4.82 36.02
N LYS A 203 -5.53 -4.35 36.94
CA LYS A 203 -4.72 -3.15 36.75
C LYS A 203 -3.36 -3.59 36.24
N ILE A 204 -2.90 -3.00 35.14
CA ILE A 204 -1.52 -3.18 34.70
C ILE A 204 -0.65 -2.46 35.70
N LYS A 205 0.12 -3.19 36.49
CA LYS A 205 1.09 -2.57 37.39
C LYS A 205 2.41 -2.37 36.69
N LYS A 206 3.09 -1.29 37.06
CA LYS A 206 4.45 -1.04 36.60
C LYS A 206 5.35 -2.25 36.89
N GLY A 207 5.92 -2.85 35.84
CA GLY A 207 6.87 -3.96 35.94
C GLY A 207 6.26 -5.37 36.12
N GLU A 208 4.93 -5.53 36.12
CA GLU A 208 4.26 -6.85 36.25
C GLU A 208 3.95 -7.49 34.88
N GLY A 209 4.96 -8.03 34.18
CA GLY A 209 4.81 -8.98 33.07
C GLY A 209 3.99 -8.55 31.84
N ILE A 210 4.06 -9.32 30.74
CA ILE A 210 3.52 -8.89 29.43
C ILE A 210 2.04 -9.26 29.25
N ILE A 211 1.16 -8.26 29.03
CA ILE A 211 -0.15 -8.39 28.36
C ILE A 211 -0.09 -7.95 26.89
N SER A 212 -0.33 -8.90 26.00
CA SER A 212 -0.54 -8.65 24.58
C SER A 212 -2.03 -8.41 24.33
N VAL A 213 -2.36 -7.25 23.74
CA VAL A 213 -3.68 -6.98 23.19
C VAL A 213 -3.62 -7.35 21.72
N HIS A 214 -4.10 -8.54 21.39
CA HIS A 214 -4.02 -9.01 20.02
C HIS A 214 -5.01 -8.27 19.13
N GLU A 215 -6.26 -8.16 19.55
CA GLU A 215 -7.28 -7.54 18.73
C GLU A 215 -8.35 -6.86 19.59
N VAL A 216 -8.86 -5.73 19.10
CA VAL A 216 -10.05 -5.04 19.64
C VAL A 216 -11.08 -4.95 18.54
N ASN A 217 -12.32 -5.33 18.88
CA ASN A 217 -13.45 -5.31 17.98
C ASN A 217 -14.66 -4.71 18.70
N VAL A 218 -15.26 -3.70 18.09
CA VAL A 218 -16.34 -2.93 18.70
C VAL A 218 -17.55 -3.00 17.81
N ASN A 219 -18.64 -3.55 18.34
CA ASN A 219 -19.87 -3.71 17.59
C ASN A 219 -21.08 -3.66 18.48
N GLN A 220 -22.12 -2.93 18.05
CA GLN A 220 -23.42 -2.82 18.74
C GLN A 220 -23.31 -2.54 20.26
N GLY A 221 -22.38 -1.66 20.65
CA GLY A 221 -22.14 -1.31 22.06
C GLY A 221 -21.46 -2.39 22.89
N ILE A 222 -20.79 -3.36 22.25
CA ILE A 222 -19.93 -4.34 22.90
C ILE A 222 -18.49 -4.12 22.44
N CYS A 223 -17.55 -4.06 23.38
CA CYS A 223 -16.12 -4.20 23.11
C CYS A 223 -15.69 -5.64 23.33
N LEU A 224 -15.03 -6.23 22.35
CA LEU A 224 -14.37 -7.53 22.44
C LEU A 224 -12.85 -7.30 22.37
N CYS A 225 -12.10 -7.80 23.35
CA CYS A 225 -10.63 -7.75 23.32
C CYS A 225 -10.04 -9.14 23.44
N ALA A 226 -9.14 -9.49 22.52
CA ALA A 226 -8.31 -10.68 22.60
C ALA A 226 -7.05 -10.38 23.43
N LEU A 227 -6.99 -10.95 24.63
CA LEU A 227 -5.92 -10.69 25.59
C LEU A 227 -5.10 -11.95 25.87
N ARG A 228 -3.76 -11.79 25.89
CA ARG A 228 -2.82 -12.82 26.35
C ARG A 228 -1.89 -12.29 27.42
N TYR A 229 -1.72 -13.06 28.48
CA TYR A 229 -0.85 -12.77 29.60
C TYR A 229 0.43 -13.58 29.44
N GLU A 230 1.30 -13.16 28.51
CA GLU A 230 2.48 -13.91 28.10
C GLU A 230 3.51 -14.05 29.24
N GLN A 231 3.55 -13.11 30.19
CA GLN A 231 4.47 -13.13 31.35
C GLN A 231 3.92 -12.43 32.61
N ALA A 232 2.64 -12.04 32.62
CA ALA A 232 1.99 -11.37 33.75
C ALA A 232 1.17 -12.37 34.59
N PRO A 233 1.00 -12.15 35.92
CA PRO A 233 -0.02 -12.83 36.71
C PRO A 233 -1.41 -12.30 36.30
N GLY A 234 -1.85 -12.72 35.11
CA GLY A 234 -3.19 -12.48 34.60
C GLY A 234 -4.18 -13.49 35.13
N PRO A 235 -5.48 -13.14 35.18
CA PRO A 235 -6.51 -14.12 35.48
C PRO A 235 -6.47 -15.26 34.45
N LYS A 236 -6.76 -14.99 33.17
CA LYS A 236 -6.77 -15.99 32.07
C LYS A 236 -6.64 -15.35 30.68
N ASP A 237 -5.95 -16.03 29.75
CA ASP A 237 -6.00 -15.70 28.31
C ASP A 237 -7.42 -15.89 27.76
N GLY A 238 -7.87 -14.99 26.89
CA GLY A 238 -9.20 -15.13 26.32
C GLY A 238 -9.71 -13.93 25.53
N ILE A 239 -10.98 -14.05 25.14
CA ILE A 239 -11.79 -12.93 24.64
C ILE A 239 -12.64 -12.41 25.78
N TYR A 240 -12.39 -11.16 26.13
CA TYR A 240 -13.17 -10.44 27.12
C TYR A 240 -14.18 -9.55 26.42
N ALA A 241 -15.41 -9.53 26.92
CA ALA A 241 -16.47 -8.68 26.41
C ALA A 241 -16.95 -7.68 27.45
N TRP A 242 -17.13 -6.43 27.03
CA TRP A 242 -17.61 -5.33 27.88
C TRP A 242 -18.73 -4.56 27.24
N GLU A 243 -19.67 -4.07 28.06
CA GLU A 243 -20.63 -3.06 27.67
C GLU A 243 -19.89 -1.73 27.42
N TRP A 244 -19.88 -1.29 26.17
CA TRP A 244 -19.14 -0.10 25.70
C TRP A 244 -19.47 1.19 26.46
N GLN A 245 -20.72 1.34 26.90
CA GLN A 245 -21.18 2.59 27.51
C GLN A 245 -20.98 2.65 29.02
N LYS A 246 -21.00 1.50 29.71
CA LYS A 246 -20.97 1.43 31.18
C LYS A 246 -19.74 0.72 31.75
N GLY A 247 -19.01 0.00 30.91
CA GLY A 247 -17.83 -0.75 31.31
C GLY A 247 -18.12 -2.08 32.02
N GLY A 248 -19.38 -2.49 32.16
CA GLY A 248 -19.71 -3.79 32.77
C GLY A 248 -19.17 -4.93 31.93
N GLN A 249 -18.41 -5.85 32.55
CA GLN A 249 -18.01 -7.08 31.86
C GLN A 249 -19.25 -7.92 31.58
N LEU A 250 -19.44 -8.30 30.32
CA LEU A 250 -20.56 -9.13 29.88
C LEU A 250 -20.22 -10.61 30.00
N TRP A 251 -19.06 -11.02 29.49
CA TRP A 251 -18.62 -12.41 29.49
C TRP A 251 -17.11 -12.53 29.23
N LEU A 252 -16.57 -13.72 29.47
CA LEU A 252 -15.20 -14.13 29.14
C LEU A 252 -15.26 -15.51 28.48
N VAL A 253 -14.58 -15.66 27.35
CA VAL A 253 -14.30 -16.96 26.75
C VAL A 253 -12.81 -17.21 26.79
N GLU A 254 -12.41 -18.28 27.50
CA GLU A 254 -11.01 -18.64 27.70
C GLU A 254 -10.39 -19.24 26.42
N GLY A 255 -9.13 -18.88 26.17
CA GLY A 255 -8.36 -19.41 25.05
C GLY A 255 -7.26 -18.47 24.55
N LYS A 256 -6.33 -19.04 23.80
CA LYS A 256 -5.20 -18.30 23.21
C LYS A 256 -5.57 -17.74 21.85
N PHE A 257 -6.49 -16.79 21.85
CA PHE A 257 -6.97 -16.18 20.62
C PHE A 257 -6.01 -15.12 20.10
N ARG A 258 -6.01 -14.95 18.78
CA ARG A 258 -5.27 -13.93 18.04
C ARG A 258 -6.19 -12.91 17.38
N SER A 259 -7.40 -13.33 17.00
CA SER A 259 -8.31 -12.44 16.29
C SER A 259 -9.75 -12.56 16.74
N VAL A 260 -10.53 -11.49 16.51
CA VAL A 260 -11.96 -11.42 16.78
C VAL A 260 -12.68 -10.51 15.78
N VAL A 261 -13.61 -11.08 15.02
CA VAL A 261 -14.54 -10.33 14.16
C VAL A 261 -15.97 -10.53 14.61
N SER A 262 -16.85 -9.57 14.40
CA SER A 262 -18.25 -9.71 14.84
C SER A 262 -19.25 -9.16 13.84
N GLY A 263 -20.30 -9.94 13.62
CA GLY A 263 -21.49 -9.55 12.86
C GLY A 263 -22.62 -9.11 13.79
N ALA A 264 -23.84 -9.10 13.28
CA ALA A 264 -24.99 -8.57 14.03
C ALA A 264 -25.39 -9.41 15.26
N LYS A 265 -25.12 -10.72 15.26
CA LYS A 265 -25.54 -11.65 16.34
C LYS A 265 -24.40 -12.46 16.94
N ARG A 266 -23.26 -12.53 16.26
CA ARG A 266 -22.20 -13.49 16.55
C ARG A 266 -20.83 -12.82 16.49
N ALA A 267 -19.94 -13.29 17.36
CA ALA A 267 -18.51 -13.01 17.29
C ALA A 267 -17.79 -14.29 16.84
N TYR A 268 -16.71 -14.14 16.08
CA TYR A 268 -15.89 -15.24 15.57
C TYR A 268 -14.46 -15.00 15.98
N VAL A 269 -13.92 -15.94 16.73
CA VAL A 269 -12.64 -15.77 17.42
C VAL A 269 -11.69 -16.87 16.96
N VAL A 270 -10.48 -16.50 16.56
CA VAL A 270 -9.53 -17.43 15.95
C VAL A 270 -8.22 -17.47 16.72
N ASP A 271 -7.69 -18.67 16.95
CA ASP A 271 -6.38 -18.88 17.59
C ASP A 271 -5.21 -18.92 16.59
N ASP A 272 -3.99 -19.12 17.10
CA ASP A 272 -2.77 -19.19 16.29
C ASP A 272 -2.72 -20.40 15.33
N ALA A 273 -3.48 -21.46 15.63
CA ALA A 273 -3.56 -22.67 14.81
C ALA A 273 -4.60 -22.55 13.69
N GLY A 274 -5.41 -21.48 13.69
CA GLY A 274 -6.52 -21.29 12.75
C GLY A 274 -7.80 -22.01 13.16
N GLU A 275 -7.92 -22.42 14.43
CA GLU A 275 -9.18 -22.86 15.00
C GLU A 275 -10.09 -21.64 15.22
N VAL A 276 -11.32 -21.72 14.74
CA VAL A 276 -12.33 -20.69 14.87
C VAL A 276 -13.47 -21.16 15.76
N ARG A 277 -13.88 -20.32 16.70
CA ARG A 277 -15.10 -20.50 17.49
C ARG A 277 -16.07 -19.38 17.19
N ALA A 278 -17.33 -19.73 16.91
CA ALA A 278 -18.42 -18.77 16.85
C ALA A 278 -19.11 -18.68 18.20
N LEU A 279 -19.29 -17.46 18.67
CA LEU A 279 -19.87 -17.13 19.96
C LEU A 279 -21.12 -16.29 19.74
N GLU A 280 -22.16 -16.50 20.53
CA GLU A 280 -23.26 -15.53 20.60
C GLU A 280 -22.73 -14.21 21.15
N LEU A 281 -22.92 -13.12 20.40
CA LEU A 281 -22.28 -11.83 20.68
C LEU A 281 -22.60 -11.28 22.08
N ARG A 282 -23.83 -11.50 22.58
CA ARG A 282 -24.30 -10.94 23.86
C ARG A 282 -23.92 -11.77 25.08
N THR A 283 -23.73 -13.09 24.94
CA THR A 283 -23.52 -13.99 26.09
C THR A 283 -22.18 -14.71 26.08
N GLY A 284 -21.47 -14.72 24.95
CA GLY A 284 -20.24 -15.49 24.77
C GLY A 284 -20.46 -16.99 24.64
N LYS A 285 -21.72 -17.46 24.57
CA LYS A 285 -22.02 -18.88 24.41
C LYS A 285 -21.47 -19.39 23.08
N GLU A 286 -20.65 -20.44 23.13
CA GLU A 286 -20.18 -21.12 21.92
C GLU A 286 -21.34 -21.73 21.16
N LEU A 287 -21.43 -21.40 19.87
CA LEU A 287 -22.45 -21.89 18.94
C LEU A 287 -21.89 -23.03 18.10
N TRP A 288 -20.67 -22.87 17.61
CA TRP A 288 -19.96 -23.88 16.85
C TRP A 288 -18.45 -23.62 16.87
N LYS A 289 -17.69 -24.65 16.48
CA LYS A 289 -16.24 -24.64 16.37
C LYS A 289 -15.80 -25.35 15.08
N ALA A 290 -14.82 -24.79 14.40
CA ALA A 290 -14.25 -25.32 13.15
C ALA A 290 -12.77 -24.92 13.01
N THR A 291 -12.15 -25.24 11.88
CA THR A 291 -10.76 -24.85 11.60
C THR A 291 -10.59 -24.43 10.15
N PHE A 292 -9.74 -23.42 9.90
CA PHE A 292 -9.25 -23.06 8.56
C PHE A 292 -8.17 -24.02 8.05
N GLY A 293 -7.88 -25.10 8.79
CA GLY A 293 -6.92 -26.12 8.40
C GLY A 293 -5.46 -25.70 8.58
N GLY A 294 -5.19 -24.56 9.24
CA GLY A 294 -3.84 -24.12 9.59
C GLY A 294 -3.77 -22.63 9.95
N PRO A 295 -2.58 -22.14 10.37
CA PRO A 295 -2.38 -20.77 10.80
C PRO A 295 -2.76 -19.76 9.73
N LEU A 296 -3.40 -18.67 10.15
CA LEU A 296 -3.77 -17.56 9.27
C LEU A 296 -2.62 -16.56 9.10
N VAL A 297 -2.59 -15.87 7.96
CA VAL A 297 -1.66 -14.75 7.70
C VAL A 297 -2.10 -13.52 8.50
N SER A 298 -3.39 -13.21 8.49
CA SER A 298 -4.03 -12.08 9.18
C SER A 298 -5.40 -12.49 9.74
N SER A 299 -6.03 -11.62 10.54
CA SER A 299 -7.42 -11.82 10.99
C SER A 299 -8.36 -12.11 9.80
N PRO A 300 -9.38 -12.98 9.99
CA PRO A 300 -10.40 -13.18 8.96
C PRO A 300 -11.22 -11.90 8.75
N GLY A 301 -11.88 -11.80 7.60
CA GLY A 301 -12.95 -10.81 7.37
C GLY A 301 -14.32 -11.48 7.31
N LEU A 302 -15.35 -10.78 7.77
CA LEU A 302 -16.73 -11.23 7.69
C LEU A 302 -17.45 -10.50 6.55
N TRP A 303 -17.89 -11.24 5.53
CA TRP A 303 -18.70 -10.70 4.44
C TRP A 303 -20.01 -11.46 4.37
N LYS A 304 -21.13 -10.78 4.64
CA LYS A 304 -22.47 -11.38 4.76
C LYS A 304 -22.43 -12.61 5.68
N ASP A 305 -22.70 -13.79 5.14
CA ASP A 305 -22.75 -15.08 5.81
C ASP A 305 -21.43 -15.85 5.75
N ARG A 306 -20.30 -15.19 5.47
CA ARG A 306 -19.01 -15.84 5.19
C ARG A 306 -17.86 -15.25 5.98
N LEU A 307 -17.15 -16.11 6.70
CA LEU A 307 -15.81 -15.80 7.21
C LEU A 307 -14.78 -16.15 6.14
N VAL A 308 -13.98 -15.17 5.74
CA VAL A 308 -12.98 -15.30 4.69
C VAL A 308 -11.60 -15.07 5.27
N ALA A 309 -10.69 -16.02 5.06
CA ALA A 309 -9.35 -15.96 5.63
C ALA A 309 -8.28 -16.45 4.63
N LEU A 310 -7.09 -15.88 4.72
CA LEU A 310 -5.90 -16.34 4.00
C LEU A 310 -4.99 -17.13 4.95
N THR A 311 -4.70 -18.38 4.60
CA THR A 311 -3.78 -19.23 5.37
C THR A 311 -2.33 -18.96 5.03
N LYS A 312 -1.39 -19.29 5.93
CA LYS A 312 0.06 -19.22 5.66
C LYS A 312 0.53 -20.17 4.55
N ARG A 313 -0.35 -21.07 4.07
CA ARG A 313 -0.10 -21.92 2.89
C ARG A 313 -0.52 -21.26 1.57
N GLY A 314 -1.08 -20.04 1.61
CA GLY A 314 -1.55 -19.34 0.40
C GLY A 314 -2.92 -19.80 -0.06
N GLU A 315 -3.76 -20.29 0.86
CA GLU A 315 -5.13 -20.71 0.56
C GLU A 315 -6.10 -19.63 1.06
N LEU A 316 -6.96 -19.10 0.18
CA LEU A 316 -8.10 -18.29 0.57
C LEU A 316 -9.28 -19.22 0.83
N ILE A 317 -9.85 -19.16 2.03
CA ILE A 317 -10.92 -20.05 2.46
C ILE A 317 -12.13 -19.21 2.87
N ALA A 318 -13.31 -19.57 2.39
CA ALA A 318 -14.58 -19.09 2.93
C ALA A 318 -15.29 -20.18 3.72
N MET A 319 -15.72 -19.83 4.92
CA MET A 319 -16.48 -20.66 5.83
C MET A 319 -17.84 -20.02 6.12
N GLY A 320 -18.88 -20.83 6.24
CA GLY A 320 -20.21 -20.33 6.62
C GLY A 320 -20.20 -19.78 8.04
N ALA A 321 -20.67 -18.55 8.18
CA ALA A 321 -20.74 -17.81 9.43
C ALA A 321 -22.12 -17.93 10.07
N GLU A 322 -23.17 -18.23 9.30
CA GLU A 322 -24.56 -18.21 9.76
C GLU A 322 -25.35 -19.50 9.49
N GLU A 323 -26.12 -19.89 10.51
CA GLU A 323 -27.13 -20.95 10.54
C GLU A 323 -26.78 -22.22 9.74
N LYS A 324 -27.33 -22.37 8.53
CA LYS A 324 -27.32 -23.62 7.76
C LYS A 324 -25.92 -24.04 7.32
N GLU A 325 -24.99 -23.10 7.22
CA GLU A 325 -23.62 -23.35 6.76
C GLU A 325 -22.59 -23.20 7.89
N ASP A 326 -23.03 -23.14 9.14
CA ASP A 326 -22.19 -22.95 10.33
C ASP A 326 -20.94 -23.83 10.34
N GLY A 327 -19.77 -23.18 10.30
CA GLY A 327 -18.47 -23.82 10.39
C GLY A 327 -18.07 -24.65 9.15
N LYS A 328 -18.92 -24.73 8.12
CA LYS A 328 -18.64 -25.48 6.90
C LYS A 328 -17.77 -24.67 5.96
N THR A 329 -16.74 -25.30 5.41
CA THR A 329 -15.98 -24.72 4.29
C THR A 329 -16.88 -24.66 3.06
N LEU A 330 -17.19 -23.45 2.62
CA LEU A 330 -17.99 -23.19 1.42
C LEU A 330 -17.12 -23.34 0.15
N TRP A 331 -15.90 -22.83 0.21
CA TRP A 331 -14.90 -22.99 -0.84
C TRP A 331 -13.48 -22.76 -0.29
N THR A 332 -12.51 -23.34 -0.99
CA THR A 332 -11.07 -23.11 -0.79
C THR A 332 -10.45 -22.82 -2.15
N ALA A 333 -9.59 -21.81 -2.21
CA ALA A 333 -8.93 -21.43 -3.44
C ALA A 333 -7.44 -21.15 -3.22
N ALA A 334 -6.59 -21.82 -3.98
CA ALA A 334 -5.15 -21.53 -3.98
C ALA A 334 -4.90 -20.15 -4.60
N VAL A 335 -4.10 -19.34 -3.92
CA VAL A 335 -3.70 -18.01 -4.36
C VAL A 335 -2.21 -18.04 -4.67
N ASP A 336 -1.88 -18.30 -5.93
CA ASP A 336 -0.48 -18.27 -6.37
C ASP A 336 0.15 -16.90 -6.12
N GLY A 337 1.40 -16.88 -5.67
CA GLY A 337 2.11 -15.65 -5.30
C GLY A 337 1.55 -14.91 -4.08
N ALA A 338 0.63 -15.52 -3.30
CA ALA A 338 0.09 -14.90 -2.09
C ALA A 338 1.21 -14.45 -1.15
N GLN A 339 0.99 -13.29 -0.54
CA GLN A 339 1.85 -12.82 0.52
C GLN A 339 1.53 -13.61 1.80
N THR A 340 2.27 -14.70 2.02
CA THR A 340 2.05 -15.63 3.16
C THR A 340 2.93 -15.34 4.37
N ALA A 341 3.88 -14.41 4.22
CA ALA A 341 4.66 -13.87 5.32
C ALA A 341 4.08 -12.53 5.73
N GLU A 342 3.97 -12.31 7.04
CA GLU A 342 3.72 -10.97 7.58
C GLU A 342 4.84 -10.06 7.05
N PRO A 343 4.53 -8.97 6.31
CA PRO A 343 5.55 -7.98 6.03
C PRO A 343 5.93 -7.40 7.39
N ARG A 344 7.08 -7.77 7.95
CA ARG A 344 7.57 -7.19 9.21
C ARG A 344 8.51 -6.05 8.88
N VAL A 345 8.23 -4.88 9.42
CA VAL A 345 9.24 -3.81 9.48
C VAL A 345 10.07 -4.08 10.73
N GLU A 346 11.34 -4.43 10.53
CA GLU A 346 12.28 -4.63 11.64
C GLU A 346 12.24 -3.44 12.61
N GLY A 347 12.21 -3.75 13.90
CA GLY A 347 12.16 -2.75 14.95
C GLY A 347 10.75 -2.37 15.39
N VAL A 348 9.69 -2.66 14.61
CA VAL A 348 8.27 -2.54 15.02
C VAL A 348 7.87 -3.79 15.81
N GLY A 349 8.21 -3.80 17.09
CA GLY A 349 7.87 -4.90 17.99
C GLY A 349 7.14 -4.40 19.22
N GLY A 350 6.11 -5.12 19.64
CA GLY A 350 5.46 -4.89 20.94
C GLY A 350 3.97 -5.18 20.91
N ALA A 351 3.58 -6.35 21.41
CA ALA A 351 2.33 -6.64 22.16
C ALA A 351 0.97 -6.15 21.61
N SER A 352 0.87 -5.69 20.37
CA SER A 352 -0.35 -5.17 19.73
C SER A 352 -0.61 -5.94 18.43
N GLY A 353 -1.42 -7.01 18.53
CA GLY A 353 -1.58 -8.02 17.49
C GLY A 353 -2.48 -7.64 16.31
N ASN A 354 -2.46 -6.37 15.89
CA ASN A 354 -3.13 -6.01 14.65
C ASN A 354 -2.28 -6.43 13.46
N ASP A 355 -2.41 -7.72 13.18
CA ASP A 355 -1.80 -8.41 12.06
C ASP A 355 -2.19 -7.69 10.79
N ARG A 356 -1.17 -7.24 10.06
CA ARG A 356 -1.32 -6.49 8.81
C ARG A 356 -2.22 -7.29 7.88
N SER A 357 -3.33 -6.70 7.45
CA SER A 357 -4.26 -7.39 6.56
C SER A 357 -3.61 -7.69 5.22
N SER A 358 -3.83 -8.91 4.76
CA SER A 358 -3.46 -9.35 3.42
C SER A 358 -4.67 -9.51 2.51
N ILE A 359 -5.87 -9.23 3.03
CA ILE A 359 -7.15 -9.29 2.31
C ILE A 359 -8.00 -8.05 2.61
N VAL A 360 -8.84 -7.67 1.65
CA VAL A 360 -9.83 -6.59 1.74
C VAL A 360 -11.14 -7.12 1.15
N LEU A 361 -12.26 -6.93 1.86
CA LEU A 361 -13.56 -7.46 1.45
C LEU A 361 -14.51 -6.32 1.13
N SER A 362 -15.03 -6.26 -0.09
CA SER A 362 -15.96 -5.22 -0.52
C SER A 362 -17.41 -5.69 -0.52
N ASP A 363 -18.33 -4.76 -0.28
CA ASP A 363 -19.78 -4.99 -0.36
C ASP A 363 -20.22 -5.51 -1.75
N SER A 364 -19.46 -5.17 -2.80
CA SER A 364 -19.66 -5.66 -4.16
C SER A 364 -19.48 -7.18 -4.33
N GLY A 365 -19.02 -7.89 -3.30
CA GLY A 365 -18.78 -9.34 -3.36
C GLY A 365 -17.42 -9.71 -3.92
N ARG A 366 -16.45 -8.80 -3.81
CA ARG A 366 -15.07 -9.01 -4.25
C ARG A 366 -14.13 -9.01 -3.05
N ALA A 367 -13.16 -9.93 -3.08
CA ALA A 367 -12.00 -9.92 -2.21
C ALA A 367 -10.78 -9.44 -2.99
N LEU A 368 -10.06 -8.46 -2.45
CA LEU A 368 -8.69 -8.15 -2.85
C LEU A 368 -7.75 -9.01 -2.00
N VAL A 369 -6.74 -9.62 -2.62
CA VAL A 369 -5.70 -10.39 -1.92
C VAL A 369 -4.33 -9.87 -2.30
N CYS A 370 -3.49 -9.58 -1.30
CA CYS A 370 -2.11 -9.15 -1.51
C CYS A 370 -1.24 -10.29 -2.06
N LEU A 371 -0.50 -9.98 -3.12
CA LEU A 371 0.49 -10.85 -3.72
C LEU A 371 1.88 -10.24 -3.52
N LYS A 372 2.93 -11.07 -3.65
CA LYS A 372 4.28 -10.56 -3.85
C LYS A 372 4.33 -9.76 -5.16
N GLY A 373 4.42 -8.43 -5.06
CA GLY A 373 4.48 -7.53 -6.21
C GLY A 373 3.14 -7.25 -6.90
N GLY A 374 1.98 -7.51 -6.27
CA GLY A 374 0.70 -7.27 -6.92
C GLY A 374 -0.54 -7.53 -6.06
N LEU A 375 -1.68 -7.65 -6.74
CA LEU A 375 -3.00 -7.87 -6.17
C LEU A 375 -3.79 -8.89 -7.00
N ALA A 376 -4.53 -9.78 -6.34
CA ALA A 376 -5.54 -10.63 -6.97
C ALA A 376 -6.94 -10.17 -6.56
N VAL A 377 -7.89 -10.23 -7.49
CA VAL A 377 -9.31 -9.97 -7.23
C VAL A 377 -10.06 -11.29 -7.37
N ARG A 378 -10.83 -11.64 -6.33
CA ARG A 378 -11.60 -12.90 -6.28
C ARG A 378 -13.06 -12.65 -5.96
N ASP A 379 -13.92 -13.51 -6.50
CA ASP A 379 -15.35 -13.51 -6.22
C ASP A 379 -15.59 -14.17 -4.86
N LEU A 380 -16.33 -13.50 -3.97
CA LEU A 380 -16.63 -14.03 -2.64
C LEU A 380 -17.68 -15.15 -2.65
N ALA A 381 -18.46 -15.27 -3.72
CA ALA A 381 -19.47 -16.31 -3.86
C ALA A 381 -18.84 -17.69 -4.03
N ASP A 382 -17.78 -17.82 -4.83
CA ASP A 382 -17.18 -19.10 -5.21
C ASP A 382 -15.63 -19.15 -5.14
N GLY A 383 -14.98 -18.06 -4.76
CA GLY A 383 -13.53 -17.98 -4.61
C GLY A 383 -12.76 -17.90 -5.94
N LYS A 384 -13.45 -17.84 -7.09
CA LYS A 384 -12.79 -17.76 -8.40
C LYS A 384 -12.06 -16.45 -8.55
N GLU A 385 -10.91 -16.53 -9.21
CA GLU A 385 -10.15 -15.35 -9.58
C GLU A 385 -10.77 -14.66 -10.79
N ILE A 386 -11.02 -13.36 -10.65
CA ILE A 386 -11.55 -12.50 -11.71
C ILE A 386 -10.41 -11.89 -12.50
N GLY A 387 -9.30 -11.58 -11.82
CA GLY A 387 -8.09 -11.11 -12.46
C GLY A 387 -7.06 -10.65 -11.45
N ARG A 388 -5.94 -10.16 -11.98
CA ARG A 388 -4.79 -9.71 -11.22
C ARG A 388 -4.27 -8.39 -11.75
N TRP A 389 -3.61 -7.67 -10.86
CA TRP A 389 -2.74 -6.56 -11.20
C TRP A 389 -1.35 -6.85 -10.66
N MET A 390 -0.34 -6.75 -11.52
CA MET A 390 1.06 -6.90 -11.13
C MET A 390 1.77 -5.58 -11.34
N ALA A 391 2.58 -5.20 -10.35
CA ALA A 391 3.41 -4.01 -10.43
C ALA A 391 4.53 -4.20 -11.45
N ASP A 392 4.84 -3.11 -12.17
CA ASP A 392 5.91 -3.05 -13.15
C ASP A 392 6.83 -1.84 -12.90
N GLY A 393 7.98 -1.84 -13.58
CA GLY A 393 8.95 -0.75 -13.53
C GLY A 393 9.31 -0.30 -12.10
N ALA A 394 9.22 1.01 -11.85
CA ALA A 394 9.52 1.58 -10.54
C ALA A 394 8.53 1.15 -9.44
N VAL A 395 7.28 0.83 -9.80
CA VAL A 395 6.27 0.39 -8.82
C VAL A 395 6.57 -1.02 -8.32
N ALA A 396 7.12 -1.89 -9.19
CA ALA A 396 7.56 -3.22 -8.78
C ALA A 396 8.62 -3.15 -7.68
N GLU A 397 9.57 -2.23 -7.80
CA GLU A 397 10.60 -2.01 -6.78
C GLU A 397 10.02 -1.47 -5.47
N MET A 398 9.01 -0.59 -5.54
CA MET A 398 8.31 -0.06 -4.35
C MET A 398 7.53 -1.14 -3.58
N LEU A 399 7.01 -2.16 -4.31
CA LEU A 399 6.16 -3.22 -3.76
C LEU A 399 6.86 -4.59 -3.67
N LYS A 400 8.18 -4.66 -3.88
CA LYS A 400 8.94 -5.91 -3.93
C LYS A 400 8.86 -6.74 -2.64
N ASP A 401 8.78 -6.05 -1.50
CA ASP A 401 8.64 -6.65 -0.17
C ASP A 401 7.17 -6.95 0.19
N GLY A 402 6.26 -6.76 -0.78
CA GLY A 402 4.82 -6.87 -0.63
C GLY A 402 4.18 -5.61 -0.02
N PRO A 403 2.96 -5.24 -0.43
CA PRO A 403 2.25 -4.14 0.22
C PRO A 403 1.93 -4.47 1.68
N VAL A 404 1.95 -3.45 2.53
CA VAL A 404 1.47 -3.49 3.90
C VAL A 404 0.06 -2.91 3.93
N CYS A 405 -0.91 -3.69 4.43
CA CYS A 405 -2.24 -3.22 4.80
C CYS A 405 -2.95 -2.43 3.66
N PRO A 406 -3.38 -3.10 2.58
CA PRO A 406 -4.15 -2.45 1.53
C PRO A 406 -5.43 -1.85 2.12
N ILE A 407 -5.76 -0.64 1.71
CA ILE A 407 -7.05 -0.01 2.03
C ILE A 407 -7.76 0.39 0.74
N LEU A 408 -9.08 0.31 0.73
CA LEU A 408 -9.89 0.89 -0.35
C LEU A 408 -10.56 2.16 0.19
N ALA A 409 -10.29 3.28 -0.48
CA ALA A 409 -10.78 4.60 -0.14
C ALA A 409 -11.29 5.30 -1.40
N ARG A 410 -12.62 5.46 -1.53
CA ARG A 410 -13.26 6.14 -2.67
C ARG A 410 -12.85 5.60 -4.03
N GLY A 411 -12.90 4.28 -4.17
CA GLY A 411 -12.49 3.60 -5.40
C GLY A 411 -11.00 3.72 -5.71
N THR A 412 -10.18 4.18 -4.75
CA THR A 412 -8.72 4.17 -4.82
C THR A 412 -8.17 3.17 -3.82
N ILE A 413 -7.44 2.18 -4.32
CA ILE A 413 -6.70 1.23 -3.49
C ILE A 413 -5.38 1.88 -3.10
N VAL A 414 -5.07 1.96 -1.82
CA VAL A 414 -3.77 2.45 -1.33
C VAL A 414 -2.98 1.30 -0.75
N LEU A 415 -1.72 1.19 -1.20
CA LEU A 415 -0.75 0.18 -0.82
C LEU A 415 0.46 0.88 -0.17
N CYS A 416 0.74 0.56 1.08
CA CYS A 416 1.95 1.05 1.75
C CYS A 416 3.10 0.07 1.51
N GLY A 417 4.04 0.42 0.62
CA GLY A 417 5.30 -0.29 0.49
C GLY A 417 6.27 0.06 1.63
N LYS A 418 7.47 -0.53 1.63
CA LYS A 418 8.47 -0.29 2.68
C LYS A 418 8.94 1.17 2.74
N SER A 419 9.07 1.82 1.58
CA SER A 419 9.65 3.17 1.44
C SER A 419 8.86 4.09 0.50
N ALA A 420 7.68 3.66 0.04
CA ALA A 420 6.78 4.49 -0.76
C ALA A 420 5.33 4.04 -0.58
N VAL A 421 4.39 4.93 -0.90
CA VAL A 421 2.96 4.62 -1.03
C VAL A 421 2.63 4.52 -2.51
N VAL A 422 1.86 3.51 -2.89
CA VAL A 422 1.34 3.32 -4.24
C VAL A 422 -0.16 3.31 -4.16
N ALA A 423 -0.82 4.11 -4.99
CA ALA A 423 -2.26 4.11 -5.11
C ALA A 423 -2.72 3.70 -6.51
N LEU A 424 -3.81 2.95 -6.56
CA LEU A 424 -4.42 2.44 -7.78
C LEU A 424 -5.86 2.90 -7.87
N TRP A 425 -6.27 3.47 -8.99
CA TRP A 425 -7.68 3.65 -9.29
C TRP A 425 -8.30 2.32 -9.71
N THR A 426 -9.49 2.04 -9.19
CA THR A 426 -10.35 0.96 -9.65
C THR A 426 -11.02 1.31 -10.99
N GLY A 427 -11.49 0.30 -11.71
CA GLY A 427 -12.29 0.49 -12.92
C GLY A 427 -13.56 1.29 -12.66
N GLY A 428 -14.22 1.07 -11.51
CA GLY A 428 -15.36 1.86 -11.05
C GLY A 428 -15.02 3.33 -10.89
N PHE A 429 -13.89 3.65 -10.24
CA PHE A 429 -13.41 5.03 -10.13
C PHE A 429 -13.19 5.68 -11.50
N LEU A 430 -12.50 4.97 -12.40
CA LEU A 430 -12.24 5.47 -13.75
C LEU A 430 -13.52 5.71 -14.53
N LYS A 431 -14.52 4.84 -14.38
CA LYS A 431 -15.83 4.97 -15.02
C LYS A 431 -16.53 6.27 -14.65
N GLU A 432 -16.48 6.63 -13.37
CA GLU A 432 -17.12 7.84 -12.85
C GLU A 432 -16.32 9.12 -13.15
N ASN A 433 -14.98 9.01 -13.18
CA ASN A 433 -14.08 10.18 -13.20
C ASN A 433 -13.27 10.35 -14.51
N ALA A 434 -13.61 9.61 -15.56
CA ALA A 434 -12.84 9.55 -16.81
C ALA A 434 -12.49 10.92 -17.41
N ALA A 435 -13.41 11.88 -17.40
CA ALA A 435 -13.17 13.20 -17.97
C ALA A 435 -12.02 13.95 -17.28
N VAL A 436 -11.92 13.85 -15.96
CA VAL A 436 -10.85 14.49 -15.17
C VAL A 436 -9.54 13.74 -15.37
N VAL A 437 -9.59 12.41 -15.32
CA VAL A 437 -8.43 11.53 -15.47
C VAL A 437 -7.79 11.66 -16.86
N LEU A 438 -8.59 11.76 -17.92
CA LEU A 438 -8.08 11.95 -19.29
C LEU A 438 -7.47 13.33 -19.52
N LYS A 439 -7.96 14.38 -18.82
CA LYS A 439 -7.31 15.70 -18.85
C LYS A 439 -5.91 15.65 -18.24
N GLN A 440 -5.72 14.82 -17.20
CA GLN A 440 -4.39 14.59 -16.63
C GLN A 440 -3.49 13.81 -17.59
N ALA A 441 -4.01 12.80 -18.29
CA ALA A 441 -3.24 12.07 -19.31
C ALA A 441 -2.70 13.02 -20.40
N ASP A 442 -3.54 13.94 -20.90
CA ASP A 442 -3.12 14.98 -21.86
C ASP A 442 -2.01 15.89 -21.29
N ALA A 443 -2.13 16.33 -20.04
CA ALA A 443 -1.10 17.13 -19.38
C ALA A 443 0.22 16.36 -19.19
N LEU A 444 0.16 15.09 -18.79
CA LEU A 444 1.32 14.22 -18.64
C LEU A 444 2.04 14.02 -19.97
N SER A 445 1.30 13.74 -21.04
CA SER A 445 1.86 13.64 -22.39
C SER A 445 2.61 14.92 -22.80
N LYS A 446 2.04 16.10 -22.55
CA LYS A 446 2.67 17.39 -22.88
C LYS A 446 3.93 17.67 -22.07
N SER A 447 4.04 17.10 -20.88
CA SER A 447 5.21 17.21 -20.00
C SER A 447 6.31 16.17 -20.26
N GLY A 448 6.13 15.30 -21.27
CA GLY A 448 7.09 14.23 -21.60
C GLY A 448 6.91 12.93 -20.80
N LYS A 449 5.91 12.86 -19.92
CA LYS A 449 5.52 11.64 -19.17
C LYS A 449 4.55 10.78 -19.99
N THR A 450 5.00 10.37 -21.18
CA THR A 450 4.17 9.73 -22.20
C THR A 450 3.71 8.33 -21.81
N ALA A 451 4.55 7.55 -21.11
CA ALA A 451 4.20 6.20 -20.67
C ALA A 451 3.03 6.23 -19.68
N GLU A 452 3.05 7.17 -18.73
CA GLU A 452 1.96 7.35 -17.77
C GLU A 452 0.68 7.84 -18.45
N ALA A 453 0.79 8.73 -19.44
CA ALA A 453 -0.35 9.19 -20.23
C ALA A 453 -1.00 8.04 -21.02
N ILE A 454 -0.20 7.20 -21.68
CA ILE A 454 -0.69 6.01 -22.41
C ILE A 454 -1.38 5.06 -21.44
N ARG A 455 -0.75 4.75 -20.31
CA ARG A 455 -1.31 3.85 -19.30
C ARG A 455 -2.70 4.30 -18.84
N ILE A 456 -2.86 5.59 -18.53
CA ILE A 456 -4.15 6.15 -18.12
C ILE A 456 -5.18 6.06 -19.25
N ALA A 457 -4.82 6.42 -20.47
CA ALA A 457 -5.75 6.41 -21.59
C ALA A 457 -6.19 4.98 -21.97
N LEU A 458 -5.26 4.02 -21.99
CA LEU A 458 -5.58 2.58 -22.18
C LEU A 458 -6.51 2.07 -21.08
N ALA A 459 -6.22 2.42 -19.83
CA ALA A 459 -7.05 2.00 -18.71
C ALA A 459 -8.50 2.48 -18.86
N VAL A 460 -8.70 3.77 -19.13
CA VAL A 460 -10.05 4.34 -19.33
C VAL A 460 -10.76 3.70 -20.52
N ALA A 461 -10.05 3.46 -21.64
CA ALA A 461 -10.61 2.81 -22.81
C ALA A 461 -11.01 1.34 -22.57
N GLY A 462 -10.31 0.66 -21.66
CA GLY A 462 -10.53 -0.74 -21.30
C GLY A 462 -11.58 -0.98 -20.20
N VAL A 463 -12.13 0.08 -19.59
CA VAL A 463 -13.18 -0.06 -18.57
C VAL A 463 -14.50 -0.49 -19.22
N GLU A 464 -15.08 -1.58 -18.71
CA GLU A 464 -16.36 -2.07 -19.19
C GLU A 464 -17.52 -1.10 -18.87
N GLY A 465 -18.34 -0.80 -19.86
CA GLY A 465 -19.47 0.13 -19.74
C GLY A 465 -19.06 1.59 -19.52
N ILE A 466 -17.82 1.97 -19.88
CA ILE A 466 -17.41 3.38 -19.96
C ILE A 466 -18.29 4.16 -20.95
N LYS A 467 -18.55 5.45 -20.69
CA LYS A 467 -19.35 6.30 -21.59
C LYS A 467 -18.64 6.48 -22.94
N ASP A 468 -19.40 6.49 -24.04
CA ASP A 468 -18.87 6.62 -25.40
C ASP A 468 -18.03 7.89 -25.61
N ASP A 469 -18.39 9.01 -24.97
CA ASP A 469 -17.63 10.25 -25.08
C ASP A 469 -16.26 10.15 -24.40
N ALA A 470 -16.20 9.49 -23.24
CA ALA A 470 -14.97 9.21 -22.52
C ALA A 470 -14.08 8.22 -23.30
N LYS A 471 -14.68 7.18 -23.89
CA LYS A 471 -13.98 6.22 -24.74
C LYS A 471 -13.32 6.91 -25.94
N LYS A 472 -14.07 7.73 -26.69
CA LYS A 472 -13.54 8.50 -27.82
C LYS A 472 -12.41 9.45 -27.41
N LYS A 473 -12.51 10.09 -26.25
CA LYS A 473 -11.44 10.95 -25.71
C LYS A 473 -10.19 10.15 -25.35
N ALA A 474 -10.34 8.96 -24.78
CA ALA A 474 -9.22 8.06 -24.48
C ALA A 474 -8.51 7.60 -25.77
N GLU A 475 -9.27 7.17 -26.77
CA GLU A 475 -8.75 6.80 -28.09
C GLU A 475 -8.01 7.98 -28.77
N ALA A 476 -8.57 9.19 -28.70
CA ALA A 476 -7.93 10.39 -29.21
C ALA A 476 -6.60 10.70 -28.49
N ALA A 477 -6.55 10.52 -27.16
CA ALA A 477 -5.32 10.70 -26.39
C ALA A 477 -4.24 9.68 -26.81
N LEU A 478 -4.62 8.41 -27.00
CA LEU A 478 -3.71 7.36 -27.49
C LEU A 478 -3.16 7.68 -28.88
N ALA A 479 -4.03 8.12 -29.81
CA ALA A 479 -3.62 8.50 -31.15
C ALA A 479 -2.63 9.67 -31.14
N ALA A 480 -2.84 10.66 -30.27
CA ALA A 480 -1.93 11.79 -30.11
C ALA A 480 -0.54 11.36 -29.63
N VAL A 481 -0.48 10.49 -28.62
CA VAL A 481 0.81 9.97 -28.12
C VAL A 481 1.49 9.07 -29.15
N ASN A 482 0.74 8.23 -29.86
CA ASN A 482 1.30 7.39 -30.92
C ASN A 482 1.96 8.23 -32.02
N LYS A 483 1.31 9.33 -32.44
CA LYS A 483 1.86 10.27 -33.42
C LYS A 483 3.17 10.92 -32.95
N LEU A 484 3.31 11.21 -31.65
CA LEU A 484 4.58 11.69 -31.08
C LEU A 484 5.69 10.63 -31.22
N GLY A 485 5.39 9.38 -30.85
CA GLY A 485 6.34 8.28 -30.96
C GLY A 485 6.74 7.99 -32.41
N GLU A 486 5.79 8.01 -33.34
CA GLU A 486 6.06 7.85 -34.78
C GLU A 486 7.00 8.93 -35.32
N LYS A 487 6.83 10.18 -34.90
CA LYS A 487 7.69 11.29 -35.30
C LYS A 487 9.13 11.05 -34.87
N GLU A 488 9.35 10.67 -33.61
CA GLU A 488 10.68 10.36 -33.09
C GLU A 488 11.28 9.09 -33.73
N TYR A 489 10.43 8.10 -34.03
CA TYR A 489 10.85 6.88 -34.72
C TYR A 489 11.42 7.15 -36.12
N THR A 490 11.07 8.26 -36.78
CA THR A 490 11.61 8.60 -38.11
C THR A 490 13.13 8.80 -38.12
N ASP A 491 13.77 8.98 -36.96
CA ASP A 491 15.22 9.10 -36.85
C ASP A 491 15.93 7.73 -36.81
N VAL A 492 15.23 6.64 -36.49
CA VAL A 492 15.80 5.29 -36.46
C VAL A 492 16.34 4.86 -37.84
N PRO A 493 15.56 4.92 -38.94
CA PRO A 493 16.08 4.56 -40.26
C PRO A 493 17.28 5.42 -40.69
N LYS A 494 17.27 6.72 -40.36
CA LYS A 494 18.37 7.64 -40.69
C LYS A 494 19.67 7.27 -39.97
N LEU A 495 19.58 6.79 -38.73
CA LEU A 495 20.73 6.29 -37.97
C LEU A 495 21.27 4.99 -38.56
N GLU A 496 20.38 4.09 -39.01
CA GLU A 496 20.76 2.84 -39.68
C GLU A 496 21.47 3.07 -41.01
N GLU A 497 20.94 3.98 -41.85
CA GLU A 497 21.58 4.39 -43.11
C GLU A 497 22.99 4.93 -42.91
N LYS A 498 23.22 5.65 -41.80
CA LYS A 498 24.54 6.15 -41.40
C LYS A 498 25.40 5.11 -40.69
N GLY A 499 24.89 3.89 -40.46
CA GLY A 499 25.60 2.80 -39.78
C GLY A 499 25.74 2.97 -38.27
N HIS A 500 24.99 3.87 -37.63
CA HIS A 500 25.00 4.08 -36.18
C HIS A 500 24.06 3.11 -35.45
N LEU A 501 24.29 1.80 -35.58
CA LEU A 501 23.35 0.77 -35.11
C LEU A 501 23.18 0.74 -33.59
N PHE A 502 24.20 1.07 -32.79
CA PHE A 502 24.08 1.18 -31.33
C PHE A 502 23.19 2.35 -30.90
N LYS A 503 23.35 3.53 -31.53
CA LYS A 503 22.46 4.69 -31.31
C LYS A 503 21.02 4.40 -31.75
N ALA A 504 20.84 3.73 -32.89
CA ALA A 504 19.53 3.33 -33.39
C ALA A 504 18.84 2.39 -32.39
N LYS A 505 19.57 1.38 -31.88
CA LYS A 505 19.05 0.46 -30.88
C LYS A 505 18.71 1.18 -29.58
N SER A 506 19.59 2.04 -29.08
CA SER A 506 19.36 2.81 -27.86
C SER A 506 18.14 3.73 -27.98
N LEU A 507 17.92 4.36 -29.13
CA LEU A 507 16.72 5.13 -29.41
C LEU A 507 15.48 4.23 -29.43
N CYS A 508 15.56 3.04 -30.05
CA CYS A 508 14.46 2.08 -30.03
C CYS A 508 14.14 1.59 -28.61
N ASP A 509 15.14 1.33 -27.77
CA ASP A 509 14.94 0.92 -26.37
C ASP A 509 14.24 2.03 -25.56
N ASP A 510 14.67 3.28 -25.74
CA ASP A 510 14.05 4.44 -25.10
C ASP A 510 12.60 4.66 -25.59
N LEU A 511 12.36 4.59 -26.90
CA LEU A 511 11.01 4.70 -27.48
C LEU A 511 10.10 3.55 -27.03
N ALA A 512 10.61 2.32 -26.99
CA ALA A 512 9.86 1.16 -26.50
C ALA A 512 9.43 1.34 -25.04
N THR A 513 10.29 1.99 -24.23
CA THR A 513 10.01 2.30 -22.82
C THR A 513 9.01 3.46 -22.68
N ARG A 514 9.28 4.61 -23.31
CA ARG A 514 8.46 5.83 -23.21
C ARG A 514 7.09 5.71 -23.85
N PHE A 515 6.94 4.84 -24.85
CA PHE A 515 5.69 4.61 -25.58
C PHE A 515 5.14 3.20 -25.37
N ALA A 516 5.48 2.57 -24.23
CA ALA A 516 4.97 1.26 -23.87
C ALA A 516 3.42 1.22 -23.90
N GLY A 517 2.86 0.27 -24.64
CA GLY A 517 1.41 0.14 -24.85
C GLY A 517 0.83 0.89 -26.05
N ALA A 518 1.63 1.70 -26.76
CA ALA A 518 1.27 2.30 -28.04
C ALA A 518 1.94 1.58 -29.22
N ASP A 519 1.40 1.74 -30.43
CA ASP A 519 1.90 1.08 -31.65
C ASP A 519 3.36 1.46 -31.96
N ALA A 520 3.72 2.73 -31.80
CA ALA A 520 5.08 3.22 -31.97
C ALA A 520 6.07 2.55 -31.00
N GLY A 521 5.67 2.34 -29.75
CA GLY A 521 6.48 1.64 -28.75
C GLY A 521 6.67 0.17 -29.10
N LYS A 522 5.61 -0.51 -29.53
CA LYS A 522 5.69 -1.91 -30.00
C LYS A 522 6.62 -2.05 -31.21
N LYS A 523 6.47 -1.16 -32.20
CA LYS A 523 7.35 -1.10 -33.37
C LYS A 523 8.82 -0.84 -33.00
N ALA A 524 9.07 -0.01 -31.99
CA ALA A 524 10.39 0.24 -31.44
C ALA A 524 10.98 -0.98 -30.73
N ALA A 525 10.17 -1.69 -29.93
CA ALA A 525 10.61 -2.92 -29.28
C ALA A 525 11.02 -4.00 -30.30
N ASP A 526 10.17 -4.25 -31.31
CA ASP A 526 10.46 -5.22 -32.37
C ASP A 526 11.75 -4.85 -33.14
N LYS A 527 11.92 -3.55 -33.43
CA LYS A 527 13.12 -3.05 -34.11
C LYS A 527 14.38 -3.15 -33.25
N SER A 528 14.29 -2.88 -31.94
CA SER A 528 15.40 -3.06 -31.02
C SER A 528 15.85 -4.52 -30.96
N ALA A 529 14.91 -5.46 -30.90
CA ALA A 529 15.22 -6.89 -30.93
C ALA A 529 15.92 -7.31 -32.23
N ALA A 530 15.45 -6.81 -33.39
CA ALA A 530 16.11 -7.06 -34.67
C ALA A 530 17.53 -6.46 -34.75
N LEU A 531 17.74 -5.25 -34.23
CA LEU A 531 19.05 -4.62 -34.15
C LEU A 531 19.99 -5.36 -33.19
N ALA A 532 19.47 -5.86 -32.06
CA ALA A 532 20.22 -6.68 -31.12
C ALA A 532 20.79 -7.92 -31.83
N LYS A 533 19.94 -8.66 -32.55
CA LYS A 533 20.35 -9.83 -33.34
C LYS A 533 21.37 -9.47 -34.42
N LYS A 534 21.23 -8.33 -35.09
CA LYS A 534 22.22 -7.86 -36.09
C LYS A 534 23.58 -7.54 -35.45
N LEU A 535 23.58 -7.05 -34.22
CA LEU A 535 24.79 -6.72 -33.45
C LEU A 535 25.46 -7.93 -32.79
N GLU A 536 24.90 -9.14 -32.93
CA GLU A 536 25.60 -10.38 -32.56
C GLU A 536 26.69 -10.76 -33.58
N ASP A 537 26.56 -10.30 -34.82
CA ASP A 537 27.60 -10.47 -35.85
C ASP A 537 28.81 -9.54 -35.58
N PRO A 538 30.02 -10.09 -35.37
CA PRO A 538 31.21 -9.28 -35.07
C PRO A 538 31.55 -8.23 -36.12
N ALA A 539 31.31 -8.51 -37.41
CA ALA A 539 31.59 -7.56 -38.48
C ALA A 539 30.64 -6.35 -38.45
N ALA A 540 29.34 -6.60 -38.33
CA ALA A 540 28.35 -5.54 -38.18
C ALA A 540 28.53 -4.72 -36.88
N ALA A 541 28.88 -5.39 -35.77
CA ALA A 541 29.09 -4.74 -34.49
C ALA A 541 30.34 -3.86 -34.46
N SER A 542 31.44 -4.31 -35.06
CA SER A 542 32.68 -3.52 -35.13
C SER A 542 32.55 -2.32 -36.07
N GLU A 543 31.86 -2.47 -37.21
CA GLU A 543 31.53 -1.36 -38.10
C GLU A 543 30.70 -0.28 -37.40
N ALA A 544 29.63 -0.69 -36.71
CA ALA A 544 28.74 0.25 -36.02
C ALA A 544 29.45 1.02 -34.91
N GLY A 545 30.24 0.32 -34.09
CA GLY A 545 31.03 0.95 -33.03
C GLY A 545 32.08 1.90 -33.58
N PHE A 546 32.73 1.54 -34.69
CA PHE A 546 33.71 2.40 -35.36
C PHE A 546 33.07 3.68 -35.89
N LYS A 547 31.94 3.57 -36.60
CA LYS A 547 31.21 4.74 -37.14
C LYS A 547 30.71 5.67 -36.03
N GLU A 548 30.32 5.13 -34.89
CA GLU A 548 29.93 5.93 -33.73
C GLU A 548 31.11 6.72 -33.14
N ALA A 549 32.26 6.08 -32.95
CA ALA A 549 33.48 6.74 -32.50
C ALA A 549 33.92 7.85 -33.48
N GLN A 550 33.82 7.59 -34.79
CA GLN A 550 34.11 8.58 -35.84
C GLN A 550 33.17 9.79 -35.81
N SER A 551 31.90 9.59 -35.50
CA SER A 551 30.94 10.67 -35.30
C SER A 551 31.29 11.53 -34.08
N LEU A 552 31.74 10.94 -32.98
CA LEU A 552 32.21 11.68 -31.79
C LEU A 552 33.46 12.50 -32.10
N GLU A 553 34.40 11.93 -32.85
CA GLU A 553 35.62 12.61 -33.28
C GLU A 553 35.28 13.84 -34.13
N SER A 554 34.37 13.68 -35.10
CA SER A 554 33.90 14.75 -35.98
C SER A 554 33.16 15.86 -35.21
N ALA A 555 32.55 15.53 -34.07
CA ALA A 555 31.90 16.47 -33.17
C ALA A 555 32.87 17.13 -32.17
N GLY A 556 34.18 16.88 -32.27
CA GLY A 556 35.20 17.43 -31.39
C GLY A 556 35.31 16.74 -30.02
N LYS A 557 34.55 15.66 -29.78
CA LYS A 557 34.56 14.87 -28.54
C LYS A 557 35.66 13.81 -28.58
N ARG A 558 36.91 14.27 -28.60
CA ARG A 558 38.10 13.45 -28.90
C ARG A 558 38.35 12.36 -27.85
N LYS A 559 38.11 12.63 -26.57
CA LYS A 559 38.31 11.68 -25.49
C LYS A 559 37.34 10.50 -25.59
N GLU A 560 36.07 10.79 -25.83
CA GLU A 560 35.01 9.80 -26.01
C GLU A 560 35.21 9.01 -27.31
N ALA A 561 35.64 9.67 -28.39
CA ALA A 561 36.00 9.01 -29.64
C ALA A 561 37.17 8.01 -29.44
N ALA A 562 38.23 8.41 -28.73
CA ALA A 562 39.35 7.52 -28.42
C ALA A 562 38.91 6.31 -27.60
N GLN A 563 38.02 6.50 -26.61
CA GLN A 563 37.43 5.39 -25.85
C GLN A 563 36.61 4.45 -26.75
N GLY A 564 35.81 5.00 -27.68
CA GLY A 564 35.03 4.23 -28.64
C GLY A 564 35.90 3.39 -29.57
N TYR A 565 36.92 3.98 -30.19
CA TYR A 565 37.87 3.25 -31.04
C TYR A 565 38.60 2.16 -30.26
N LYS A 566 39.05 2.45 -29.03
CA LYS A 566 39.69 1.47 -28.16
C LYS A 566 38.77 0.28 -27.86
N ALA A 567 37.50 0.53 -27.55
CA ALA A 567 36.54 -0.54 -27.29
C ALA A 567 36.33 -1.45 -28.51
N VAL A 568 36.27 -0.87 -29.72
CA VAL A 568 36.10 -1.63 -30.96
C VAL A 568 37.33 -2.48 -31.28
N MET A 569 38.54 -1.91 -31.17
CA MET A 569 39.77 -2.64 -31.48
C MET A 569 40.03 -3.80 -30.50
N GLU A 570 39.73 -3.60 -29.21
CA GLU A 570 39.95 -4.63 -28.17
C GLU A 570 38.93 -5.76 -28.28
N LYS A 571 37.67 -5.43 -28.58
CA LYS A 571 36.59 -6.41 -28.63
C LYS A 571 36.51 -7.17 -29.95
N TYR A 572 36.90 -6.55 -31.07
CA TYR A 572 36.78 -7.14 -32.42
C TYR A 572 38.09 -7.04 -33.24
N PRO A 573 39.24 -7.48 -32.71
CA PRO A 573 40.57 -7.22 -33.29
C PRO A 573 40.74 -7.77 -34.70
N ASP A 574 40.08 -8.89 -35.02
CA ASP A 574 40.24 -9.58 -36.31
C ASP A 574 39.38 -9.00 -37.44
N THR A 575 38.45 -8.10 -37.13
CA THR A 575 37.56 -7.48 -38.12
C THR A 575 38.22 -6.31 -38.84
N GLU A 576 37.75 -5.99 -40.04
CA GLU A 576 38.24 -4.83 -40.81
C GLU A 576 38.17 -3.53 -40.00
N PHE A 577 37.04 -3.30 -39.32
CA PHE A 577 36.84 -2.11 -38.50
C PHE A 577 37.58 -2.15 -37.16
N GLY A 578 37.89 -3.33 -36.62
CA GLY A 578 38.80 -3.47 -35.48
C GLY A 578 40.21 -2.97 -35.78
N LYS A 579 40.72 -3.32 -36.97
CA LYS A 579 42.02 -2.82 -37.46
C LYS A 579 42.00 -1.31 -37.72
N LYS A 580 40.96 -0.81 -38.41
CA LYS A 580 40.78 0.65 -38.61
C LYS A 580 40.66 1.42 -37.30
N ALA A 581 40.00 0.83 -36.29
CA ALA A 581 39.87 1.42 -34.96
C ALA A 581 41.21 1.54 -34.25
N ALA A 582 42.11 0.55 -34.39
CA ALA A 582 43.46 0.62 -33.82
C ALA A 582 44.26 1.80 -34.40
N ASP A 583 44.21 2.00 -35.71
CA ASP A 583 44.88 3.12 -36.39
C ASP A 583 44.29 4.47 -35.96
N ALA A 584 42.96 4.59 -35.94
CA ALA A 584 42.26 5.79 -35.52
C ALA A 584 42.54 6.13 -34.03
N TYR A 585 42.60 5.12 -33.16
CA TYR A 585 42.92 5.31 -31.75
C TYR A 585 44.32 5.91 -31.54
N GLN A 586 45.34 5.41 -32.25
CA GLN A 586 46.70 5.96 -32.16
C GLN A 586 46.76 7.40 -32.65
N LYS A 587 46.05 7.71 -33.74
CA LYS A 587 45.96 9.06 -34.30
C LYS A 587 45.30 10.03 -33.30
N VAL A 588 44.14 9.69 -32.74
CA VAL A 588 43.44 10.55 -31.77
C VAL A 588 44.26 10.73 -30.49
N LYS A 589 44.93 9.67 -30.00
CA LYS A 589 45.81 9.72 -28.82
C LYS A 589 47.04 10.61 -29.01
N SER A 590 47.55 10.72 -30.25
CA SER A 590 48.70 11.58 -30.57
C SER A 590 48.39 13.08 -30.52
N TYR A 591 47.12 13.48 -30.60
CA TYR A 591 46.69 14.88 -30.48
C TYR A 591 46.46 15.36 -29.04
N ASP A 592 46.50 14.45 -28.05
CA ASP A 592 46.32 14.71 -26.61
C ASP A 592 47.68 14.76 -25.86
N LYS A 593 48.78 14.52 -26.58
CA LYS A 593 50.16 14.82 -26.19
C LYS A 593 50.60 16.12 -26.84
#